data_AF-A0A1Q7PG52-F1
#
_entry.id   AF-A0A1Q7PG52-F1
#
_cell.length_a   1.000
_cell.length_b   1.000
_cell.length_c   1.000
_cell.angle_alpha   90.00
_cell.angle_beta   90.00
_cell.angle_gamma   90.00
#
_symmetry.space_group_name_H-M   'P 1'
#
loop_
_entity.id
_entity.type
_entity.pdbx_description
1 polymer ?
#
loop_
_entity_poly.entity_id
_entity_poly.type
_entity_poly.pdbx_seq_one_letter_code
_entity_poly.pdbx_strand_id
1 'polypeptide(L)'
;MIKALRFQNYKVLRDTTLPLGKFTLLIGPNGSGKSTAISAFRKALTSEPSGPSQLIASASAPPGQDVTVEVQWGEPYRATLTARWTANGPVGHSINAPGGATGPLVQALRDELSRVRVYSFDATHLAATVQSQPEMALGETGMGLAGVLDRLRDQHPERFDALNAELARWLPEFDKVLFDTVGPGQKAIFLRDRASGHRIPAWDVSQGTLLALGILTIAYLPDPPPVAGFEEPDRGIHPRLLRDVRDALYRLAYPKDYGESRPPVQVIATTHSPYMLDLFREHLEEVVIAEKRGNEAKFEPLAHRPDIEKVLHDAQLSDAWFTGVLGGVPTE
;
A
#
# COMPACT_ATOMS: atom_id res chain seq x y z
N MET A 1 -7.03 14.63 0.98
CA MET A 1 -5.91 13.66 0.93
C MET A 1 -4.92 13.99 2.02
N ILE A 2 -4.21 12.98 2.50
CA ILE A 2 -3.16 13.11 3.51
C ILE A 2 -1.91 13.65 2.84
N LYS A 3 -1.21 14.58 3.48
CA LYS A 3 -0.02 15.25 2.96
C LYS A 3 1.25 14.77 3.63
N ALA A 4 1.17 14.33 4.87
CA ALA A 4 2.32 13.79 5.58
C ALA A 4 1.91 12.92 6.76
N LEU A 5 2.83 12.05 7.16
CA LEU A 5 2.82 11.35 8.44
C LEU A 5 4.03 11.82 9.26
N ARG A 6 3.79 12.37 10.44
CA ARG A 6 4.88 12.73 11.38
C ARG A 6 4.95 11.69 12.48
N PHE A 7 6.16 11.25 12.79
CA PHE A 7 6.43 10.24 13.79
C PHE A 7 7.34 10.84 14.87
N GLN A 8 6.99 10.61 16.14
CA GLN A 8 7.90 10.85 17.26
C GLN A 8 8.01 9.59 18.11
N ASN A 9 9.24 9.16 18.39
CA ASN A 9 9.58 8.01 19.20
C ASN A 9 8.94 6.67 18.78
N TYR A 10 8.53 6.52 17.52
CA TYR A 10 7.83 5.34 17.02
C TYR A 10 8.81 4.34 16.38
N LYS A 11 9.17 3.27 17.07
CA LYS A 11 10.13 2.24 16.61
C LYS A 11 11.42 2.89 16.06
N VAL A 12 11.76 2.69 14.78
CA VAL A 12 12.94 3.31 14.15
C VAL A 12 12.72 4.78 13.75
N LEU A 13 11.48 5.27 13.81
CA LEU A 13 11.06 6.62 13.43
C LEU A 13 11.05 7.54 14.66
N ARG A 14 12.18 8.22 14.92
CA ARG A 14 12.37 9.00 16.17
C ARG A 14 11.81 10.41 16.15
N ASP A 15 12.12 11.20 15.12
CA ASP A 15 11.48 12.48 14.81
C ASP A 15 11.64 12.67 13.30
N THR A 16 10.63 12.25 12.55
CA THR A 16 10.72 12.22 11.10
C THR A 16 9.35 12.39 10.48
N THR A 17 9.32 12.93 9.27
CA THR A 17 8.08 13.17 8.54
C THR A 17 8.18 12.48 7.19
N LEU A 18 7.23 11.59 6.91
CA LEU A 18 7.02 11.00 5.60
C LEU A 18 6.05 11.89 4.80
N PRO A 19 6.52 12.65 3.80
CA PRO A 19 5.62 13.36 2.89
C PRO A 19 4.86 12.37 2.00
N LEU A 20 3.60 12.68 1.68
CA LEU A 20 2.72 11.83 0.89
C LEU A 20 2.09 12.62 -0.28
N GLY A 21 2.19 12.02 -1.47
CA GLY A 21 1.53 12.44 -2.69
C GLY A 21 0.23 11.67 -2.95
N LYS A 22 -0.33 11.81 -4.16
CA LYS A 22 -1.40 10.91 -4.64
C LYS A 22 -0.85 9.49 -4.76
N PHE A 23 0.36 9.37 -5.28
CA PHE A 23 1.18 8.18 -5.29
C PHE A 23 2.47 8.46 -4.52
N THR A 24 2.97 7.48 -3.77
CA THR A 24 4.27 7.58 -3.09
C THR A 24 4.96 6.22 -3.11
N LEU A 25 6.11 6.14 -3.78
CA LEU A 25 6.98 4.98 -3.80
C LEU A 25 8.13 5.17 -2.80
N LEU A 26 8.23 4.30 -1.81
CA LEU A 26 9.30 4.29 -0.82
C LEU A 26 10.41 3.31 -1.24
N ILE A 27 11.64 3.84 -1.36
CA ILE A 27 12.86 3.05 -1.56
C ILE A 27 13.83 3.24 -0.41
N GLY A 28 14.79 2.35 -0.22
CA GLY A 28 15.78 2.43 0.86
C GLY A 28 16.22 1.05 1.37
N PRO A 29 17.21 0.94 2.26
CA PRO A 29 17.71 -0.34 2.72
C PRO A 29 16.74 -1.03 3.70
N ASN A 30 17.04 -2.28 4.05
CA ASN A 30 16.31 -2.98 5.11
C ASN A 30 16.48 -2.24 6.44
N GLY A 31 15.39 -2.12 7.20
CA GLY A 31 15.40 -1.42 8.48
C GLY A 31 15.43 0.12 8.39
N SER A 32 15.31 0.73 7.21
CA SER A 32 15.20 2.20 7.08
C SER A 32 13.83 2.78 7.46
N GLY A 33 12.89 1.93 7.86
CA GLY A 33 11.59 2.36 8.39
C GLY A 33 10.43 2.41 7.38
N LYS A 34 10.62 1.96 6.12
CA LYS A 34 9.56 1.91 5.08
C LYS A 34 8.30 1.15 5.56
N SER A 35 8.44 -0.14 5.85
CA SER A 35 7.31 -0.96 6.32
C SER A 35 6.83 -0.57 7.72
N THR A 36 7.72 0.05 8.51
CA THR A 36 7.31 0.66 9.78
C THR A 36 6.38 1.85 9.55
N ALA A 37 6.67 2.73 8.59
CA ALA A 37 5.84 3.90 8.29
C ALA A 37 4.47 3.49 7.73
N ILE A 38 4.42 2.53 6.81
CA ILE A 38 3.15 2.02 6.27
C ILE A 38 2.33 1.29 7.36
N SER A 39 2.96 0.43 8.19
CA SER A 39 2.23 -0.26 9.26
C SER A 39 1.81 0.66 10.41
N ALA A 40 2.59 1.71 10.69
CA ALA A 40 2.23 2.76 11.63
C ALA A 40 0.98 3.50 11.18
N PHE A 41 0.87 3.72 9.87
CA PHE A 41 -0.31 4.31 9.27
C PHE A 41 -1.57 3.52 9.61
N ARG A 42 -1.56 2.18 9.62
CA ARG A 42 -2.69 1.37 10.12
C ARG A 42 -2.91 1.52 11.64
N LYS A 43 -1.84 1.36 12.44
CA LYS A 43 -1.93 1.32 13.91
C LYS A 43 -2.40 2.63 14.52
N ALA A 44 -2.18 3.76 13.85
CA ALA A 44 -2.71 5.04 14.29
C ALA A 44 -4.24 5.13 14.16
N LEU A 45 -4.91 4.21 13.43
CA LEU A 45 -6.28 4.41 12.92
C LEU A 45 -7.31 3.42 13.48
N THR A 46 -6.90 2.20 13.84
CA THR A 46 -7.83 1.09 14.11
C THR A 46 -8.07 0.85 15.60
N SER A 47 -8.61 1.83 16.31
CA SER A 47 -9.11 1.65 17.69
C SER A 47 -8.02 1.63 18.77
N GLU A 48 -8.42 2.04 19.98
CA GLU A 48 -7.61 2.23 21.18
C GLU A 48 -6.33 1.42 21.21
N PRO A 49 -5.17 2.07 21.34
CA PRO A 49 -3.94 1.32 21.36
C PRO A 49 -3.82 0.34 22.53
N SER A 50 -4.22 -0.89 22.29
CA SER A 50 -4.07 -1.94 23.27
C SER A 50 -2.59 -2.31 23.37
N GLY A 51 -2.03 -2.10 24.56
CA GLY A 51 -0.66 -2.48 24.91
C GLY A 51 0.22 -1.31 25.37
N PRO A 52 1.23 -1.58 26.22
CA PRO A 52 2.16 -0.56 26.68
C PRO A 52 2.97 0.04 25.52
N SER A 53 3.30 1.32 25.60
CA SER A 53 4.16 2.03 24.62
C SER A 53 5.47 1.29 24.33
N GLN A 54 5.96 0.46 25.25
CA GLN A 54 7.15 -0.38 25.09
C GLN A 54 7.13 -1.28 23.83
N LEU A 55 5.96 -1.68 23.31
CA LEU A 55 5.86 -2.51 22.10
C LEU A 55 6.03 -1.74 20.79
N ILE A 56 5.98 -0.40 20.84
CA ILE A 56 6.04 0.48 19.67
C ILE A 56 7.02 1.65 19.84
N ALA A 57 7.58 1.84 21.04
CA ALA A 57 8.54 2.88 21.32
C ALA A 57 9.89 2.59 20.66
N SER A 58 10.61 3.64 20.32
CA SER A 58 12.00 3.51 19.89
C SER A 58 12.85 2.94 21.02
N ALA A 59 13.79 2.04 20.71
CA ALA A 59 14.67 1.39 21.70
C ALA A 59 15.53 2.39 22.51
N SER A 60 15.65 3.62 22.02
CA SER A 60 16.41 4.71 22.62
C SER A 60 15.55 5.80 23.26
N ALA A 61 14.23 5.70 23.19
CA ALA A 61 13.35 6.69 23.80
C ALA A 61 13.58 6.67 25.32
N PRO A 62 13.81 7.82 25.97
CA PRO A 62 13.87 7.88 27.42
C PRO A 62 12.62 7.25 28.04
N PRO A 63 12.75 6.46 29.12
CA PRO A 63 11.60 5.89 29.81
C PRO A 63 10.57 6.97 30.17
N GLY A 64 9.32 6.80 29.74
CA GLY A 64 8.24 7.74 30.01
C GLY A 64 7.98 8.80 28.94
N GLN A 65 8.77 8.85 27.85
CA GLN A 65 8.41 9.70 26.71
C GLN A 65 7.20 9.18 25.94
N ASP A 66 6.40 10.12 25.44
CA ASP A 66 5.30 9.82 24.54
C ASP A 66 5.80 9.34 23.18
N VAL A 67 5.07 8.38 22.62
CA VAL A 67 5.11 8.08 21.19
C VAL A 67 3.97 8.84 20.53
N THR A 68 4.21 9.50 19.41
CA THR A 68 3.17 10.16 18.63
C THR A 68 3.24 9.78 17.16
N VAL A 69 2.06 9.65 16.55
CA VAL A 69 1.91 9.55 15.10
C VAL A 69 0.86 10.59 14.71
N GLU A 70 1.26 11.53 13.86
CA GLU A 70 0.37 12.54 13.33
C GLU A 70 0.05 12.26 11.88
N VAL A 71 -1.24 12.26 11.54
CA VAL A 71 -1.74 12.21 10.17
C VAL A 71 -2.18 13.61 9.79
N GLN A 72 -1.58 14.19 8.75
CA GLN A 72 -1.84 15.57 8.34
C GLN A 72 -2.60 15.59 7.02
N TRP A 73 -3.82 16.10 7.00
CA TRP A 73 -4.61 16.33 5.80
C TRP A 73 -4.36 17.71 5.22
N GLY A 74 -4.26 17.78 3.90
CA GLY A 74 -4.33 19.03 3.16
C GLY A 74 -5.78 19.49 2.98
N GLU A 75 -6.00 20.31 1.96
CA GLU A 75 -7.36 20.71 1.56
C GLU A 75 -8.26 19.51 1.23
N PRO A 76 -9.58 19.60 1.51
CA PRO A 76 -10.28 20.74 2.14
C PRO A 76 -10.24 20.74 3.67
N TYR A 77 -9.72 19.69 4.31
CA TYR A 77 -9.82 19.51 5.76
C TYR A 77 -8.83 20.37 6.54
N ARG A 78 -7.60 20.52 6.03
CA ARG A 78 -6.46 21.17 6.71
C ARG A 78 -6.32 20.69 8.17
N ALA A 79 -6.55 19.41 8.41
CA ALA A 79 -6.67 18.83 9.74
C ALA A 79 -5.45 17.98 10.10
N THR A 80 -5.17 17.83 11.39
CA THR A 80 -4.15 16.92 11.92
C THR A 80 -4.79 16.03 12.97
N LEU A 81 -4.69 14.71 12.77
CA LEU A 81 -5.01 13.72 13.80
C LEU A 81 -3.72 13.27 14.48
N THR A 82 -3.65 13.38 15.80
CA THR A 82 -2.52 12.92 16.60
C THR A 82 -2.94 11.72 17.43
N ALA A 83 -2.34 10.56 17.16
CA ALA A 83 -2.41 9.38 18.02
C ALA A 83 -1.24 9.44 19.00
N ARG A 84 -1.51 9.29 20.31
CA ARG A 84 -0.49 9.40 21.37
C ARG A 84 -0.51 8.20 22.31
N TRP A 85 0.68 7.69 22.60
CA TRP A 85 0.92 6.59 23.54
C TRP A 85 1.88 7.01 24.66
N THR A 86 1.49 6.74 25.90
CA THR A 86 2.33 6.96 27.11
C THR A 86 2.80 5.64 27.72
N ALA A 87 3.61 5.71 28.78
CA ALA A 87 3.99 4.55 29.60
C ALA A 87 2.78 3.80 30.19
N ASN A 88 1.67 4.49 30.46
CA ASN A 88 0.47 3.92 31.06
C ASN A 88 -0.55 3.42 30.02
N GLY A 89 -0.16 3.38 28.74
CA GLY A 89 -1.03 3.06 27.62
C GLY A 89 -1.37 4.30 26.77
N PRO A 90 -2.27 4.17 25.80
CA PRO A 90 -2.66 5.27 24.95
C PRO A 90 -3.45 6.35 25.68
N VAL A 91 -3.21 7.59 25.27
CA VAL A 91 -3.99 8.74 25.74
C VAL A 91 -5.19 9.00 24.83
N GLY A 92 -5.18 8.43 23.62
CA GLY A 92 -6.25 8.52 22.63
C GLY A 92 -5.84 9.29 21.36
N HIS A 93 -6.85 9.69 20.59
CA HIS A 93 -6.71 10.48 19.37
C HIS A 93 -7.21 11.91 19.61
N SER A 94 -6.39 12.90 19.28
CA SER A 94 -6.84 14.29 19.16
C SER A 94 -6.91 14.68 17.69
N ILE A 95 -7.87 15.53 17.33
CA ILE A 95 -7.99 16.09 15.98
C ILE A 95 -7.99 17.61 16.11
N ASN A 96 -7.11 18.25 15.35
CA ASN A 96 -7.00 19.69 15.24
C ASN A 96 -7.32 20.12 13.81
N ALA A 97 -8.14 21.15 13.63
CA ALA A 97 -8.48 21.71 12.33
C ALA A 97 -8.75 23.23 12.46
N PRO A 98 -8.55 24.04 11.39
CA PRO A 98 -8.91 25.45 11.39
C PRO A 98 -10.38 25.67 11.74
N GLY A 99 -10.66 26.54 12.71
CA GLY A 99 -12.02 26.77 13.20
C GLY A 99 -12.53 25.74 14.22
N GLY A 100 -11.69 24.77 14.62
CA GLY A 100 -12.02 23.72 15.57
C GLY A 100 -12.50 22.43 14.89
N ALA A 101 -12.27 21.29 15.55
CA ALA A 101 -12.70 20.00 15.04
C ALA A 101 -14.19 19.77 15.38
N THR A 102 -15.07 20.11 14.45
CA THR A 102 -16.51 19.87 14.59
C THR A 102 -16.81 18.37 14.58
N GLY A 103 -17.89 17.94 15.23
CA GLY A 103 -18.32 16.53 15.27
C GLY A 103 -18.39 15.86 13.89
N PRO A 104 -19.01 16.49 12.86
CA PRO A 104 -19.07 15.94 11.51
C PRO A 104 -17.70 15.77 10.84
N LEU A 105 -16.79 16.73 11.00
CA LEU A 105 -15.44 16.64 10.44
C LEU A 105 -14.66 15.48 11.10
N VAL A 106 -14.73 15.39 12.44
CA VAL A 106 -14.10 14.31 13.20
C VAL A 106 -14.61 12.96 12.73
N GLN A 107 -15.92 12.82 12.54
CA GLN A 107 -16.51 11.57 12.07
C GLN A 107 -16.06 11.24 10.64
N ALA A 108 -16.11 12.20 9.72
CA ALA A 108 -15.68 11.99 8.33
C ALA A 108 -14.21 11.54 8.23
N LEU A 109 -13.31 12.15 9.01
CA LEU A 109 -11.91 11.74 9.05
C LEU A 109 -11.77 10.34 9.65
N ARG A 110 -12.49 10.01 10.73
CA ARG A 110 -12.47 8.66 11.31
C ARG A 110 -12.99 7.61 10.32
N ASP A 111 -14.04 7.92 9.59
CA ASP A 111 -14.61 7.03 8.57
C ASP A 111 -13.61 6.78 7.43
N GLU A 112 -12.98 7.84 6.91
CA GLU A 112 -11.90 7.73 5.90
C GLU A 112 -10.76 6.83 6.40
N LEU A 113 -10.34 7.03 7.65
CA LEU A 113 -9.26 6.28 8.28
C LEU A 113 -9.61 4.81 8.54
N SER A 114 -10.85 4.52 8.92
CA SER A 114 -11.34 3.14 9.12
C SER A 114 -11.29 2.31 7.83
N ARG A 115 -11.35 2.98 6.67
CA ARG A 115 -11.32 2.37 5.34
C ARG A 115 -9.91 2.24 4.77
N VAL A 116 -8.88 2.77 5.43
CA VAL A 116 -7.48 2.60 5.03
C VAL A 116 -7.14 1.11 5.04
N ARG A 117 -6.42 0.66 3.99
CA ARG A 117 -5.93 -0.72 3.91
C ARG A 117 -4.44 -0.73 3.60
N VAL A 118 -3.75 -1.70 4.19
CA VAL A 118 -2.34 -1.99 3.89
C VAL A 118 -2.27 -3.45 3.45
N TYR A 119 -1.71 -3.68 2.27
CA TYR A 119 -1.61 -4.98 1.65
C TYR A 119 -0.15 -5.45 1.65
N SER A 120 0.07 -6.65 2.15
CA SER A 120 1.33 -7.39 2.12
C SER A 120 0.98 -8.82 1.69
N PHE A 121 0.76 -9.00 0.39
CA PHE A 121 0.16 -10.22 -0.14
C PHE A 121 1.01 -11.46 0.08
N ASP A 122 0.30 -12.53 0.45
CA ASP A 122 0.82 -13.88 0.53
C ASP A 122 0.04 -14.76 -0.45
N ALA A 123 0.77 -15.47 -1.32
CA ALA A 123 0.18 -16.32 -2.35
C ALA A 123 -0.73 -17.42 -1.77
N THR A 124 -0.36 -18.00 -0.63
CA THR A 124 -1.15 -19.04 0.03
C THR A 124 -2.48 -18.48 0.51
N HIS A 125 -2.48 -17.25 1.05
CA HIS A 125 -3.70 -16.59 1.51
C HIS A 125 -4.59 -16.11 0.35
N LEU A 126 -4.01 -15.66 -0.76
CA LEU A 126 -4.74 -15.33 -1.99
C LEU A 126 -5.41 -16.56 -2.60
N ALA A 127 -4.75 -17.72 -2.55
CA ALA A 127 -5.28 -18.99 -3.04
C ALA A 127 -6.27 -19.68 -2.07
N ALA A 128 -6.39 -19.18 -0.84
CA ALA A 128 -7.20 -19.81 0.19
C ALA A 128 -8.69 -19.81 -0.17
N THR A 129 -9.36 -20.90 0.20
CA THR A 129 -10.81 -21.02 0.12
C THR A 129 -11.46 -20.10 1.15
N VAL A 130 -12.65 -19.59 0.86
CA VAL A 130 -13.35 -18.72 1.81
C VAL A 130 -14.83 -19.04 1.88
N GLN A 131 -15.38 -18.94 3.09
CA GLN A 131 -16.82 -18.96 3.29
C GLN A 131 -17.41 -17.63 2.86
N SER A 132 -18.30 -17.63 1.85
CA SER A 132 -18.86 -16.39 1.32
C SER A 132 -19.62 -15.61 2.39
N GLN A 133 -19.36 -14.29 2.46
CA GLN A 133 -20.01 -13.36 3.38
C GLN A 133 -20.36 -12.04 2.65
N PRO A 134 -21.51 -11.41 2.97
CA PRO A 134 -22.01 -10.22 2.26
C PRO A 134 -21.02 -9.05 2.19
N GLU A 135 -20.24 -8.82 3.26
CA GLU A 135 -19.34 -7.65 3.41
C GLU A 135 -17.85 -8.02 3.41
N MET A 136 -17.51 -9.20 2.89
CA MET A 136 -16.11 -9.63 2.87
C MET A 136 -15.23 -8.67 2.05
N ALA A 137 -14.26 -8.05 2.71
CA ALA A 137 -13.21 -7.28 2.08
C ALA A 137 -11.95 -8.14 1.90
N LEU A 138 -11.09 -7.72 0.99
CA LEU A 138 -9.78 -8.33 0.83
C LEU A 138 -8.93 -8.00 2.07
N GLY A 139 -8.44 -9.03 2.76
CA GLY A 139 -7.56 -8.89 3.91
C GLY A 139 -6.16 -8.40 3.51
N GLU A 140 -5.36 -8.02 4.49
CA GLU A 140 -4.00 -7.46 4.30
C GLU A 140 -3.09 -8.40 3.51
N THR A 141 -3.20 -9.69 3.78
CA THR A 141 -2.41 -10.74 3.12
C THR A 141 -3.06 -11.27 1.85
N GLY A 142 -4.22 -10.75 1.46
CA GLY A 142 -4.99 -11.22 0.30
C GLY A 142 -6.04 -12.28 0.62
N MET A 143 -6.19 -12.67 1.89
CA MET A 143 -7.27 -13.56 2.31
C MET A 143 -8.64 -12.99 1.94
N GLY A 144 -9.55 -13.84 1.47
CA GLY A 144 -10.89 -13.45 1.03
C GLY A 144 -10.99 -13.12 -0.46
N LEU A 145 -9.91 -13.24 -1.23
CA LEU A 145 -9.88 -12.96 -2.67
C LEU A 145 -11.00 -13.67 -3.42
N ALA A 146 -11.23 -14.96 -3.14
CA ALA A 146 -12.26 -15.75 -3.80
C ALA A 146 -13.66 -15.16 -3.62
N GLY A 147 -14.02 -14.72 -2.41
CA GLY A 147 -15.33 -14.11 -2.14
C GLY A 147 -15.46 -12.70 -2.70
N VAL A 148 -14.38 -11.93 -2.72
CA VAL A 148 -14.36 -10.57 -3.32
C VAL A 148 -14.56 -10.64 -4.83
N LEU A 149 -13.80 -11.50 -5.52
CA LEU A 149 -13.90 -11.66 -6.97
C LEU A 149 -15.24 -12.28 -7.39
N ASP A 150 -15.76 -13.24 -6.62
CA ASP A 150 -17.07 -13.84 -6.86
C ASP A 150 -18.20 -12.83 -6.69
N ARG A 151 -18.13 -11.95 -5.67
CA ARG A 151 -19.05 -10.82 -5.53
C ARG A 151 -18.91 -9.83 -6.68
N LEU A 152 -17.69 -9.52 -7.10
CA LEU A 152 -17.43 -8.62 -8.22
C LEU A 152 -18.09 -9.16 -9.50
N ARG A 153 -17.97 -10.47 -9.76
CA ARG A 153 -18.66 -11.15 -10.88
C ARG A 153 -20.17 -10.97 -10.81
N ASP A 154 -20.77 -11.15 -9.63
CA ASP A 154 -22.23 -11.16 -9.48
C ASP A 154 -22.85 -9.75 -9.44
N GLN A 155 -22.16 -8.77 -8.85
CA GLN A 155 -22.69 -7.42 -8.63
C GLN A 155 -22.20 -6.39 -9.66
N HIS A 156 -21.03 -6.62 -10.26
CA HIS A 156 -20.38 -5.72 -11.23
C HIS A 156 -19.73 -6.52 -12.38
N PRO A 157 -20.51 -7.31 -13.14
CA PRO A 157 -20.00 -8.20 -14.16
C PRO A 157 -19.13 -7.49 -15.20
N GLU A 158 -19.45 -6.23 -15.55
CA GLU A 158 -18.66 -5.41 -16.47
C GLU A 158 -17.24 -5.14 -15.96
N ARG A 159 -17.08 -4.93 -14.64
CA ARG A 159 -15.77 -4.75 -14.01
C ARG A 159 -15.02 -6.08 -13.92
N PHE A 160 -15.73 -7.16 -13.65
CA PHE A 160 -15.15 -8.51 -13.62
C PHE A 160 -14.66 -8.95 -15.01
N ASP A 161 -15.41 -8.67 -16.07
CA ASP A 161 -15.00 -8.97 -17.44
C ASP A 161 -13.79 -8.11 -17.86
N ALA A 162 -13.77 -6.83 -17.49
CA ALA A 162 -12.62 -5.97 -17.74
C ALA A 162 -11.36 -6.41 -16.95
N LEU A 163 -11.52 -6.90 -15.71
CA LEU A 163 -10.44 -7.52 -14.96
C LEU A 163 -9.91 -8.78 -15.65
N ASN A 164 -10.79 -9.65 -16.17
CA ASN A 164 -10.36 -10.85 -16.91
C ASN A 164 -9.62 -10.48 -18.20
N ALA A 165 -10.06 -9.43 -18.90
CA ALA A 165 -9.37 -8.92 -20.09
C ALA A 165 -7.96 -8.42 -19.76
N GLU A 166 -7.78 -7.69 -18.65
CA GLU A 166 -6.46 -7.29 -18.18
C GLU A 166 -5.61 -8.48 -17.74
N LEU A 167 -6.17 -9.43 -16.98
CA LEU A 167 -5.46 -10.64 -16.57
C LEU A 167 -4.95 -11.40 -17.80
N ALA A 168 -5.79 -11.56 -18.82
CA ALA A 168 -5.46 -12.20 -20.09
C ALA A 168 -4.39 -11.45 -20.91
N ARG A 169 -4.24 -10.14 -20.69
CA ARG A 169 -3.20 -9.29 -21.29
C ARG A 169 -1.87 -9.45 -20.54
N TRP A 170 -1.91 -9.49 -19.21
CA TRP A 170 -0.72 -9.64 -18.36
C TRP A 170 -0.17 -11.06 -18.46
N LEU A 171 -1.05 -12.06 -18.44
CA LEU A 171 -0.71 -13.48 -18.41
C LEU A 171 -1.46 -14.19 -19.53
N PRO A 172 -0.91 -14.20 -20.77
CA PRO A 172 -1.58 -14.76 -21.95
C PRO A 172 -1.93 -16.25 -21.86
N GLU A 173 -1.30 -16.98 -20.93
CA GLU A 173 -1.62 -18.37 -20.61
C GLU A 173 -3.01 -18.53 -19.98
N PHE A 174 -3.54 -17.50 -19.30
CA PHE A 174 -4.88 -17.52 -18.70
C PHE A 174 -5.85 -16.63 -19.49
N ASP A 175 -7.13 -17.00 -19.50
CA ASP A 175 -8.18 -16.18 -20.11
C ASP A 175 -9.36 -15.88 -19.19
N LYS A 176 -9.52 -16.62 -18.09
CA LYS A 176 -10.67 -16.46 -17.20
C LYS A 176 -10.40 -16.92 -15.77
N VAL A 177 -10.84 -16.10 -14.82
CA VAL A 177 -11.03 -16.47 -13.42
C VAL A 177 -12.36 -17.20 -13.28
N LEU A 178 -12.32 -18.38 -12.68
CA LEU A 178 -13.45 -19.25 -12.40
C LEU A 178 -13.57 -19.49 -10.90
N PHE A 179 -14.75 -19.94 -10.47
CA PHE A 179 -15.02 -20.25 -9.07
C PHE A 179 -15.73 -21.59 -9.00
N ASP A 180 -15.30 -22.44 -8.07
CA ASP A 180 -16.01 -23.67 -7.72
C ASP A 180 -16.26 -23.72 -6.21
N THR A 181 -17.34 -24.40 -5.85
CA THR A 181 -17.70 -24.68 -4.45
C THR A 181 -17.02 -25.97 -4.03
N VAL A 182 -15.98 -25.86 -3.20
CA VAL A 182 -15.16 -27.00 -2.75
C VAL A 182 -15.61 -27.60 -1.41
N GLY A 183 -16.67 -27.04 -0.82
CA GLY A 183 -17.32 -27.50 0.40
C GLY A 183 -18.54 -26.63 0.74
N PRO A 184 -19.34 -26.96 1.76
CA PRO A 184 -20.54 -26.19 2.11
C PRO A 184 -20.23 -24.69 2.33
N GLY A 185 -20.64 -23.85 1.37
CA GLY A 185 -20.42 -22.40 1.40
C GLY A 185 -18.97 -21.95 1.14
N GLN A 186 -18.03 -22.86 0.87
CA GLN A 186 -16.61 -22.57 0.62
C GLN A 186 -16.35 -22.37 -0.87
N LYS A 187 -15.91 -21.18 -1.25
CA LYS A 187 -15.55 -20.84 -2.63
C LYS A 187 -14.04 -20.87 -2.81
N ALA A 188 -13.59 -21.41 -3.95
CA ALA A 188 -12.20 -21.44 -4.37
C ALA A 188 -12.04 -20.79 -5.75
N ILE A 189 -10.85 -20.23 -6.02
CA ILE A 189 -10.50 -19.66 -7.33
C ILE A 189 -9.84 -20.74 -8.20
N PHE A 190 -10.19 -20.74 -9.48
CA PHE A 190 -9.50 -21.47 -10.53
C PHE A 190 -9.15 -20.51 -11.66
N LEU A 191 -7.98 -20.67 -12.28
CA LEU A 191 -7.65 -20.01 -13.53
C LEU A 191 -7.82 -20.99 -14.68
N ARG A 192 -8.47 -20.55 -15.75
CA ARG A 192 -8.60 -21.35 -16.96
C ARG A 192 -7.40 -21.12 -17.86
N ASP A 193 -6.69 -22.19 -18.16
CA ASP A 193 -5.63 -22.19 -19.16
C ASP A 193 -6.24 -22.01 -20.56
N ARG A 194 -5.70 -21.05 -21.32
CA ARG A 194 -6.22 -20.65 -22.64
C ARG A 194 -6.03 -21.74 -23.69
N ALA A 195 -4.92 -22.49 -23.63
CA ALA A 195 -4.55 -23.46 -24.66
C ALA A 195 -5.31 -24.78 -24.52
N SER A 196 -5.41 -25.30 -23.31
CA SER A 196 -6.03 -26.58 -22.98
C SER A 196 -7.49 -26.46 -22.52
N GLY A 197 -7.91 -25.27 -22.04
CA GLY A 197 -9.20 -25.08 -21.37
C GLY A 197 -9.25 -25.70 -19.96
N HIS A 198 -8.16 -26.26 -19.46
CA HIS A 198 -8.10 -26.85 -18.13
C HIS A 198 -8.30 -25.81 -17.03
N ARG A 199 -8.93 -26.24 -15.95
CA ARG A 199 -9.11 -25.43 -14.73
C ARG A 199 -7.96 -25.75 -13.78
N ILE A 200 -7.13 -24.76 -13.49
CA ILE A 200 -6.01 -24.87 -12.57
C ILE A 200 -6.42 -24.20 -11.26
N PRO A 201 -6.46 -24.92 -10.12
CA PRO A 201 -6.81 -24.31 -8.85
C PRO A 201 -5.76 -23.29 -8.43
N ALA A 202 -6.17 -22.23 -7.73
CA ALA A 202 -5.29 -21.13 -7.36
C ALA A 202 -4.04 -21.57 -6.58
N TRP A 203 -4.11 -22.62 -5.76
CA TRP A 203 -2.95 -23.12 -5.01
C TRP A 203 -1.89 -23.81 -5.87
N ASP A 204 -2.22 -24.17 -7.12
CA ASP A 204 -1.27 -24.73 -8.10
C ASP A 204 -0.73 -23.65 -9.08
N VAL A 205 -1.16 -22.40 -8.92
CA VAL A 205 -0.74 -21.27 -9.75
C VAL A 205 0.50 -20.58 -9.16
N SER A 206 1.33 -19.97 -10.01
CA SER A 206 2.54 -19.27 -9.57
C SER A 206 2.24 -18.14 -8.58
N GLN A 207 3.14 -17.90 -7.63
CA GLN A 207 2.97 -16.82 -6.63
C GLN A 207 2.81 -15.45 -7.29
N GLY A 208 3.64 -15.12 -8.29
CA GLY A 208 3.58 -13.85 -9.01
C GLY A 208 2.24 -13.64 -9.72
N THR A 209 1.63 -14.71 -10.24
CA THR A 209 0.29 -14.66 -10.85
C THR A 209 -0.78 -14.32 -9.82
N LEU A 210 -0.75 -14.94 -8.63
CA LEU A 210 -1.72 -14.66 -7.57
C LEU A 210 -1.58 -13.23 -7.04
N LEU A 211 -0.35 -12.75 -6.88
CA LEU A 211 -0.07 -11.37 -6.47
C LEU A 211 -0.59 -10.38 -7.52
N ALA A 212 -0.32 -10.62 -8.80
CA ALA A 212 -0.87 -9.83 -9.89
C ALA A 212 -2.40 -9.81 -9.89
N LEU A 213 -3.04 -10.97 -9.69
CA LEU A 213 -4.50 -11.06 -9.57
C LEU A 213 -5.03 -10.28 -8.36
N GLY A 214 -4.35 -10.33 -7.21
CA GLY A 214 -4.72 -9.55 -6.02
C GLY A 214 -4.66 -8.04 -6.29
N ILE A 215 -3.62 -7.56 -6.96
CA ILE A 215 -3.44 -6.14 -7.32
C ILE A 215 -4.52 -5.70 -8.33
N LEU A 216 -4.74 -6.49 -9.39
CA LEU A 216 -5.81 -6.27 -10.36
C LEU A 216 -7.18 -6.22 -9.69
N THR A 217 -7.44 -7.12 -8.74
CA THR A 217 -8.70 -7.14 -8.01
C THR A 217 -8.96 -5.81 -7.32
N ILE A 218 -7.99 -5.25 -6.60
CA ILE A 218 -8.14 -3.95 -5.94
C ILE A 218 -8.36 -2.84 -6.97
N ALA A 219 -7.59 -2.83 -8.06
CA ALA A 219 -7.67 -1.82 -9.12
C ALA A 219 -9.05 -1.75 -9.82
N TYR A 220 -9.79 -2.86 -9.81
CA TYR A 220 -11.10 -3.01 -10.43
C TYR A 220 -12.27 -3.00 -9.44
N LEU A 221 -12.02 -2.87 -8.13
CA LEU A 221 -13.10 -2.69 -7.16
C LEU A 221 -13.95 -1.47 -7.50
N PRO A 222 -15.29 -1.55 -7.37
CA PRO A 222 -16.18 -0.40 -7.57
C PRO A 222 -15.96 0.70 -6.51
N ASP A 223 -15.67 0.30 -5.27
CA ASP A 223 -15.43 1.18 -4.13
C ASP A 223 -14.13 0.76 -3.39
N PRO A 224 -12.95 1.06 -3.97
CA PRO A 224 -11.68 0.75 -3.33
C PRO A 224 -11.44 1.61 -2.07
N PRO A 225 -10.51 1.22 -1.19
CA PRO A 225 -10.18 2.03 -0.01
C PRO A 225 -9.67 3.43 -0.41
N PRO A 226 -9.95 4.49 0.37
CA PRO A 226 -9.50 5.85 0.05
C PRO A 226 -7.98 6.00 0.14
N VAL A 227 -7.31 5.15 0.94
CA VAL A 227 -5.85 5.03 1.02
C VAL A 227 -5.47 3.56 1.02
N ALA A 228 -4.52 3.20 0.16
CA ALA A 228 -4.00 1.84 0.00
C ALA A 228 -2.48 1.83 0.13
N GLY A 229 -1.98 1.15 1.16
CA GLY A 229 -0.57 0.80 1.31
C GLY A 229 -0.27 -0.53 0.62
N PHE A 230 0.87 -0.65 -0.06
CA PHE A 230 1.33 -1.88 -0.68
C PHE A 230 2.78 -2.16 -0.28
N GLU A 231 3.02 -3.26 0.43
CA GLU A 231 4.37 -3.73 0.73
C GLU A 231 4.88 -4.57 -0.43
N GLU A 232 5.93 -4.10 -1.09
CA GLU A 232 6.61 -4.78 -2.20
C GLU A 232 5.63 -5.39 -3.23
N PRO A 233 4.77 -4.58 -3.89
CA PRO A 233 3.79 -5.08 -4.84
C PRO A 233 4.42 -5.76 -6.06
N ASP A 234 5.73 -5.56 -6.28
CA ASP A 234 6.55 -6.19 -7.31
C ASP A 234 7.16 -7.55 -6.92
N ARG A 235 7.06 -7.95 -5.63
CA ARG A 235 7.74 -9.14 -5.11
C ARG A 235 7.29 -10.41 -5.82
N GLY A 236 8.26 -11.17 -6.36
CA GLY A 236 7.97 -12.45 -7.03
C GLY A 236 7.26 -12.31 -8.38
N ILE A 237 7.09 -11.08 -8.88
CA ILE A 237 6.51 -10.80 -10.20
C ILE A 237 7.64 -10.67 -11.22
N HIS A 238 7.45 -11.25 -12.41
CA HIS A 238 8.42 -11.17 -13.48
C HIS A 238 8.62 -9.70 -13.94
N PRO A 239 9.86 -9.20 -14.17
CA PRO A 239 10.14 -7.80 -14.48
C PRO A 239 9.30 -7.19 -15.63
N ARG A 240 8.96 -8.00 -16.64
CA ARG A 240 8.11 -7.59 -17.77
C ARG A 240 6.70 -7.14 -17.37
N LEU A 241 6.19 -7.60 -16.22
CA LEU A 241 4.85 -7.26 -15.72
C LEU A 241 4.88 -6.06 -14.76
N LEU A 242 6.04 -5.56 -14.37
CA LEU A 242 6.12 -4.48 -13.37
C LEU A 242 5.50 -3.17 -13.88
N ARG A 243 5.57 -2.93 -15.20
CA ARG A 243 4.84 -1.82 -15.83
C ARG A 243 3.34 -1.97 -15.63
N ASP A 244 2.82 -3.17 -15.85
CA ASP A 244 1.39 -3.46 -15.69
C ASP A 244 0.95 -3.34 -14.22
N VAL A 245 1.77 -3.84 -13.29
CA VAL A 245 1.57 -3.66 -11.84
C VAL A 245 1.51 -2.18 -11.48
N ARG A 246 2.48 -1.38 -11.93
CA ARG A 246 2.46 0.08 -11.72
C ARG A 246 1.20 0.70 -12.32
N ASP A 247 0.82 0.32 -13.53
CA ASP A 247 -0.35 0.88 -14.21
C ASP A 247 -1.67 0.53 -13.49
N ALA A 248 -1.78 -0.65 -12.86
CA ALA A 248 -2.91 -0.97 -11.98
C ALA A 248 -2.93 -0.11 -10.71
N LEU A 249 -1.76 0.20 -10.13
CA LEU A 249 -1.68 1.13 -9.00
C LEU A 249 -1.95 2.59 -9.42
N TYR A 250 -1.55 2.98 -10.64
CA TYR A 250 -1.88 4.28 -11.21
C TYR A 250 -3.36 4.39 -11.56
N ARG A 251 -4.01 3.31 -12.01
CA ARG A 251 -5.48 3.26 -12.13
C ARG A 251 -6.15 3.60 -10.80
N LEU A 252 -5.60 3.15 -9.67
CA LEU A 252 -6.07 3.52 -8.32
C LEU A 252 -5.87 5.01 -8.02
N ALA A 253 -4.66 5.52 -8.19
CA ALA A 253 -4.28 6.89 -7.83
C ALA A 253 -4.80 7.99 -8.77
N TYR A 254 -4.94 7.66 -10.05
CA TYR A 254 -5.26 8.57 -11.15
C TYR A 254 -6.45 8.06 -11.97
N PRO A 255 -7.63 7.80 -11.35
CA PRO A 255 -8.74 7.12 -12.00
C PRO A 255 -9.19 7.75 -13.32
N LYS A 256 -9.17 9.09 -13.40
CA LYS A 256 -9.58 9.84 -14.60
C LYS A 256 -8.75 9.47 -15.84
N ASP A 257 -7.45 9.23 -15.66
CA ASP A 257 -6.54 8.89 -16.76
C ASP A 257 -6.82 7.47 -17.31
N TYR A 258 -7.55 6.67 -16.53
CA TYR A 258 -7.97 5.31 -16.85
C TYR A 258 -9.48 5.17 -17.09
N GLY A 259 -10.18 6.30 -17.30
CA GLY A 259 -11.61 6.33 -17.63
C GLY A 259 -12.55 6.02 -16.46
N GLU A 260 -12.08 6.13 -15.21
CA GLU A 260 -12.86 5.87 -14.01
C GLU A 260 -13.47 7.16 -13.43
N SER A 261 -14.73 7.09 -12.99
CA SER A 261 -15.48 8.23 -12.41
C SER A 261 -15.42 8.30 -10.89
N ARG A 262 -14.76 7.33 -10.23
CA ARG A 262 -14.62 7.29 -8.77
C ARG A 262 -13.56 8.27 -8.24
N PRO A 263 -13.56 8.59 -6.93
CA PRO A 263 -12.49 9.33 -6.30
C PRO A 263 -11.11 8.64 -6.44
N PRO A 264 -10.01 9.42 -6.44
CA PRO A 264 -8.65 8.86 -6.43
C PRO A 264 -8.38 8.14 -5.10
N VAL A 265 -7.67 7.03 -5.18
CA VAL A 265 -7.11 6.33 -4.03
C VAL A 265 -5.72 6.88 -3.77
N GLN A 266 -5.40 7.26 -2.54
CA GLN A 266 -4.03 7.59 -2.19
C GLN A 266 -3.21 6.30 -2.07
N VAL A 267 -2.18 6.14 -2.91
CA VAL A 267 -1.35 4.93 -2.96
C VAL A 267 0.01 5.16 -2.33
N ILE A 268 0.42 4.28 -1.42
CA ILE A 268 1.74 4.27 -0.80
C ILE A 268 2.34 2.88 -1.04
N ALA A 269 3.42 2.76 -1.78
CA ALA A 269 4.06 1.49 -2.08
C ALA A 269 5.51 1.46 -1.56
N THR A 270 6.01 0.30 -1.16
CA THR A 270 7.46 0.07 -0.97
C THR A 270 8.01 -0.75 -2.12
N THR A 271 9.28 -0.56 -2.47
CA THR A 271 9.96 -1.48 -3.38
C THR A 271 11.44 -1.57 -3.08
N HIS A 272 12.01 -2.73 -3.42
CA HIS A 272 13.44 -2.97 -3.52
C HIS A 272 13.86 -3.29 -4.96
N SER A 273 12.93 -3.31 -5.91
CA SER A 273 13.20 -3.67 -7.29
C SER A 273 13.77 -2.48 -8.07
N PRO A 274 14.99 -2.61 -8.63
CA PRO A 274 15.54 -1.58 -9.52
C PRO A 274 14.64 -1.37 -10.75
N TYR A 275 14.05 -2.45 -11.26
CA TYR A 275 13.15 -2.39 -12.41
C TYR A 275 11.83 -1.67 -12.11
N MET A 276 11.29 -1.82 -10.89
CA MET A 276 10.11 -1.05 -10.48
C MET A 276 10.48 0.42 -10.35
N LEU A 277 11.62 0.72 -9.71
CA LEU A 277 12.10 2.09 -9.52
C LEU A 277 12.30 2.83 -10.86
N ASP A 278 12.90 2.19 -11.86
CA ASP A 278 13.13 2.82 -13.17
C ASP A 278 11.85 3.26 -13.90
N LEU A 279 10.69 2.69 -13.55
CA LEU A 279 9.41 3.12 -14.10
C LEU A 279 8.96 4.51 -13.59
N PHE A 280 9.67 5.07 -12.60
CA PHE A 280 9.40 6.38 -11.98
C PHE A 280 10.43 7.45 -12.37
N ARG A 281 11.28 7.21 -13.38
CA ARG A 281 12.28 8.19 -13.84
C ARG A 281 11.67 9.55 -14.22
N GLU A 282 10.46 9.55 -14.77
CA GLU A 282 9.73 10.75 -15.17
C GLU A 282 8.79 11.29 -14.06
N HIS A 283 8.78 10.65 -12.89
CA HIS A 283 7.87 10.92 -11.76
C HIS A 283 8.64 10.98 -10.43
N LEU A 284 9.76 11.70 -10.39
CA LEU A 284 10.65 11.77 -9.23
C LEU A 284 9.99 12.37 -7.98
N GLU A 285 8.92 13.15 -8.16
CA GLU A 285 8.09 13.68 -7.08
C GLU A 285 7.31 12.61 -6.31
N GLU A 286 7.11 11.44 -6.93
CA GLU A 286 6.43 10.30 -6.31
C GLU A 286 7.40 9.40 -5.55
N VAL A 287 8.71 9.52 -5.77
CA VAL A 287 9.73 8.66 -5.14
C VAL A 287 10.27 9.32 -3.88
N VAL A 288 10.20 8.61 -2.76
CA VAL A 288 10.73 9.03 -1.46
C VAL A 288 11.80 8.05 -1.00
N ILE A 289 13.01 8.56 -0.77
CA ILE A 289 14.11 7.77 -0.21
C ILE A 289 13.97 7.73 1.31
N ALA A 290 13.98 6.51 1.85
CA ALA A 290 14.10 6.21 3.26
C ALA A 290 15.56 5.89 3.61
N GLU A 291 16.26 6.83 4.24
CA GLU A 291 17.63 6.67 4.69
C GLU A 291 17.70 6.33 6.17
N LYS A 292 18.71 5.55 6.57
CA LYS A 292 19.08 5.37 7.97
C LYS A 292 20.31 6.25 8.26
N ARG A 293 20.14 7.32 9.03
CA ARG A 293 21.25 8.17 9.50
C ARG A 293 21.52 7.89 10.97
N GLY A 294 22.57 7.11 11.24
CA GLY A 294 22.83 6.57 12.58
C GLY A 294 21.69 5.65 13.02
N ASN A 295 20.91 6.08 14.00
CA ASN A 295 19.75 5.33 14.50
C ASN A 295 18.39 5.96 14.13
N GLU A 296 18.38 6.94 13.22
CA GLU A 296 17.19 7.66 12.80
C GLU A 296 16.85 7.37 11.34
N ALA A 297 15.56 7.18 11.06
CA ALA A 297 15.03 7.14 9.71
C ALA A 297 14.74 8.57 9.20
N LYS A 298 15.17 8.88 7.98
CA LYS A 298 14.80 10.12 7.27
C LYS A 298 14.13 9.78 5.95
N PHE A 299 13.08 10.52 5.63
CA PHE A 299 12.34 10.41 4.37
C PHE A 299 12.52 11.69 3.56
N GLU A 300 12.98 11.56 2.32
CA GLU A 300 13.22 12.71 1.44
C GLU A 300 12.71 12.41 0.02
N PRO A 301 11.79 13.22 -0.54
CA PRO A 301 11.38 13.10 -1.93
C PRO A 301 12.56 13.34 -2.87
N LEU A 302 12.70 12.52 -3.91
CA LEU A 302 13.78 12.69 -4.88
C LEU A 302 13.71 14.02 -5.63
N ALA A 303 12.50 14.50 -5.93
CA ALA A 303 12.31 15.81 -6.55
C ALA A 303 12.80 17.00 -5.69
N HIS A 304 13.02 16.81 -4.39
CA HIS A 304 13.57 17.87 -3.53
C HIS A 304 15.10 17.90 -3.53
N ARG A 305 15.77 16.89 -4.11
CA ARG A 305 17.24 16.89 -4.18
C ARG A 305 17.70 17.91 -5.23
N PRO A 306 18.48 18.93 -4.84
CA PRO A 306 18.89 20.00 -5.75
C PRO A 306 19.80 19.53 -6.88
N ASP A 307 20.49 18.40 -6.67
CA ASP A 307 21.42 17.79 -7.61
C ASP A 307 20.81 16.64 -8.42
N ILE A 308 19.51 16.33 -8.28
CA ILE A 308 18.91 15.12 -8.85
C ILE A 308 19.07 15.03 -10.37
N GLU A 309 18.83 16.13 -11.10
CA GLU A 309 19.00 16.20 -12.56
C GLU A 309 20.45 15.95 -12.97
N LYS A 310 21.40 16.49 -12.21
CA LYS A 310 22.83 16.31 -12.45
C LYS A 310 23.28 14.88 -12.15
N VAL A 311 22.76 14.29 -11.08
CA VAL A 311 23.03 12.91 -10.67
C VAL A 311 22.49 11.93 -11.70
N LEU A 312 21.26 12.15 -12.17
CA LEU A 312 20.62 11.25 -13.10
C LEU A 312 21.19 11.38 -14.50
N HIS A 313 21.38 12.59 -15.05
CA HIS A 313 21.89 12.80 -16.41
C HIS A 313 21.43 11.69 -17.39
N ASP A 314 22.34 10.81 -17.83
CA ASP A 314 22.04 9.64 -18.68
C ASP A 314 21.86 8.33 -17.89
N ALA A 315 22.23 8.28 -16.62
CA ALA A 315 22.12 7.11 -15.75
C ALA A 315 20.67 6.69 -15.50
N GLN A 316 20.46 5.40 -15.26
CA GLN A 316 19.18 4.90 -14.78
C GLN A 316 18.97 5.29 -13.31
N LEU A 317 17.70 5.41 -12.90
CA LEU A 317 17.36 5.77 -11.53
C LEU A 317 17.82 4.66 -10.56
N SER A 318 17.68 3.41 -10.99
CA SER A 318 18.20 2.24 -10.31
C SER A 318 19.71 2.24 -10.14
N ASP A 319 20.49 2.58 -11.17
CA ASP A 319 21.95 2.64 -11.10
C ASP A 319 22.43 3.71 -10.11
N ALA A 320 21.82 4.90 -10.16
CA ALA A 320 22.14 5.99 -9.25
C ALA A 320 21.79 5.63 -7.78
N TRP A 321 20.74 4.83 -7.58
CA TRP A 321 20.41 4.30 -6.25
C TRP A 321 21.39 3.21 -5.82
N PHE A 322 21.66 2.22 -6.67
CA PHE A 322 22.53 1.07 -6.38
C PHE A 322 23.96 1.50 -6.03
N THR A 323 24.50 2.47 -6.75
CA THR A 323 25.84 3.02 -6.50
C THR A 323 25.92 3.86 -5.22
N GLY A 324 24.79 4.14 -4.57
CA GLY A 324 24.70 4.96 -3.36
C GLY A 324 24.74 6.46 -3.61
N VAL A 325 24.81 6.92 -4.86
CA VAL A 325 24.83 8.37 -5.20
C VAL A 325 23.54 9.04 -4.75
N LEU A 326 22.40 8.36 -4.87
CA LEU A 326 21.11 8.83 -4.36
C LEU A 326 20.97 8.73 -2.83
N GLY A 327 21.88 8.03 -2.16
CA GLY A 327 21.73 7.68 -0.75
C GLY A 327 20.71 6.56 -0.56
N GLY A 328 20.28 6.34 0.68
CA GLY A 328 19.32 5.27 0.98
C GLY A 328 19.81 3.86 0.58
N VAL A 329 21.09 3.57 0.79
CA VAL A 329 21.69 2.24 0.66
C VAL A 329 22.23 1.75 2.01
N PRO A 330 22.48 0.45 2.22
CA PRO A 330 23.11 -0.02 3.45
C PRO A 330 24.49 0.61 3.62
N THR A 331 24.76 1.20 4.78
CA THR A 331 26.11 1.64 5.17
C THR A 331 26.83 0.47 5.82
N GLU A 332 28.06 0.17 5.36
CA GLU A 332 28.99 -0.75 6.04
C GLU A 332 29.38 -0.25 7.44
#